data_AF-A0A831RY14-F1
#
_entry.id   AF-A0A831RY14-F1
#
_cell.length_a   1.000
_cell.length_b   1.000
_cell.length_c   1.000
_cell.angle_alpha   90.00
_cell.angle_beta   90.00
_cell.angle_gamma   90.00
#
_symmetry.space_group_name_H-M   'P 1'
#
loop_
_entity.id
_entity.type
_entity.pdbx_description
1 polymer ?
#
loop_
_entity_poly.entity_id
_entity_poly.type
_entity_poly.pdbx_seq_one_letter_code
_entity_poly.pdbx_strand_id
1 'polypeptide(L)'
;MYSLEELKQQNKEIKDLCAVLSVLIEDKSLHDNPYMCELMARFREKVWMHLVFEDNTVYAELLRHQDPSVSETARNYHDSAREIRKR
;
A
#
# COMPACT_ATOMS: atom_id res chain seq x y z
N MET A 1 -4.66 6.33 -16.35
CA MET A 1 -5.55 5.64 -15.39
C MET A 1 -5.05 4.21 -15.33
N TYR A 2 -4.45 3.78 -14.21
CA TYR A 2 -4.11 2.36 -14.05
C TYR A 2 -5.42 1.58 -13.93
N SER A 3 -5.46 0.41 -14.55
CA SER A 3 -6.54 -0.57 -14.48
C SER A 3 -6.63 -1.19 -13.09
N LEU A 4 -7.80 -1.77 -12.78
CA LEU A 4 -8.00 -2.57 -11.58
C LEU A 4 -6.95 -3.71 -11.45
N GLU A 5 -6.53 -4.28 -12.57
CA GLU A 5 -5.53 -5.35 -12.59
C GLU A 5 -4.15 -4.86 -12.15
N GLU A 6 -3.77 -3.64 -12.51
CA GLU A 6 -2.50 -3.06 -12.06
C GLU A 6 -2.53 -2.75 -10.56
N LEU A 7 -3.66 -2.32 -10.00
CA LEU A 7 -3.85 -2.16 -8.56
C LEU A 7 -3.71 -3.50 -7.81
N LYS A 8 -4.33 -4.56 -8.34
CA LYS A 8 -4.19 -5.92 -7.78
C LYS A 8 -2.74 -6.38 -7.83
N GLN A 9 -2.04 -6.10 -8.93
CA GLN A 9 -0.64 -6.47 -9.11
C GLN A 9 0.27 -5.71 -8.13
N GLN A 10 0.07 -4.41 -7.93
CA GLN A 10 0.79 -3.63 -6.92
C GLN A 10 0.58 -4.18 -5.51
N ASN A 11 -0.67 -4.49 -5.15
CA ASN A 11 -0.99 -5.09 -3.85
C ASN A 11 -0.36 -6.47 -3.66
N LYS A 12 -0.32 -7.29 -4.72
CA LYS A 12 0.38 -8.58 -4.69
C LYS A 12 1.87 -8.40 -4.43
N GLU A 13 2.52 -7.48 -5.12
CA GLU A 13 3.95 -7.21 -4.93
C GLU A 13 4.28 -6.71 -3.52
N ILE A 14 3.45 -5.82 -2.97
CA ILE A 14 3.58 -5.36 -1.59
C ILE A 14 3.43 -6.53 -0.62
N LYS A 15 2.44 -7.40 -0.83
CA LYS A 15 2.19 -8.58 0.00
C LYS A 15 3.36 -9.57 -0.04
N ASP A 16 3.89 -9.86 -1.22
CA ASP A 16 5.02 -10.77 -1.39
C ASP A 16 6.28 -10.20 -0.71
N LEU A 17 6.50 -8.89 -0.81
CA LEU A 17 7.61 -8.23 -0.12
C LEU A 17 7.43 -8.23 1.41
N CYS A 18 6.21 -8.03 1.92
CA CYS A 18 5.90 -8.19 3.34
C CYS A 18 6.23 -9.60 3.84
N ALA A 19 5.93 -10.64 3.07
CA ALA A 19 6.21 -12.02 3.46
C ALA A 19 7.72 -12.26 3.62
N VAL A 20 8.53 -11.75 2.69
CA VAL A 20 10.00 -11.83 2.78
C VAL A 20 10.52 -11.04 3.98
N LEU A 21 10.09 -9.79 4.13
CA LEU A 21 10.55 -8.92 5.23
C LEU A 21 10.16 -9.47 6.61
N SER A 22 9.01 -10.14 6.73
CA SER A 22 8.56 -10.75 7.98
C SER A 22 9.50 -11.85 8.45
N VAL A 23 10.13 -12.60 7.54
CA VAL A 23 11.15 -13.60 7.89
C VAL A 23 12.47 -12.91 8.25
N LEU A 24 12.90 -11.92 7.46
CA LEU A 24 14.19 -11.27 7.67
C LEU A 24 14.25 -10.45 8.96
N ILE A 25 13.13 -9.85 9.38
CA ILE A 25 13.09 -9.00 10.57
C ILE A 25 13.22 -9.80 11.89
N GLU A 26 12.94 -11.10 11.86
CA GLU A 26 13.12 -11.97 13.03
C GLU A 26 14.60 -12.17 13.39
N ASP A 27 15.49 -12.13 12.39
CA ASP A 27 16.92 -12.23 12.60
C ASP A 27 17.55 -10.85 12.85
N LYS A 28 17.84 -10.58 14.12
CA LYS A 28 18.47 -9.32 14.56
C LYS A 28 19.83 -9.06 13.94
N SER A 29 20.56 -10.09 13.51
CA SER A 29 21.86 -9.90 12.86
C SER A 29 21.75 -9.25 11.48
N LEU A 30 20.56 -9.31 10.86
CA LEU A 30 20.30 -8.76 9.54
C LEU A 30 19.78 -7.32 9.57
N HIS A 31 19.51 -6.74 10.75
CA HIS A 31 18.89 -5.41 10.86
C HIS A 31 19.74 -4.29 10.24
N ASP A 32 21.06 -4.36 10.39
CA ASP A 32 22.01 -3.41 9.78
C ASP A 32 22.57 -3.91 8.44
N ASN A 33 22.05 -5.02 7.91
CA ASN A 33 22.49 -5.53 6.62
C ASN A 33 22.03 -4.59 5.49
N PRO A 34 22.93 -4.14 4.59
CA PRO A 34 22.57 -3.23 3.51
C PRO A 34 21.42 -3.73 2.62
N TYR A 35 21.34 -5.04 2.37
CA TYR A 35 20.28 -5.63 1.55
C TYR A 35 18.93 -5.64 2.28
N MET A 36 18.92 -5.83 3.60
CA MET A 36 17.70 -5.71 4.40
C MET A 36 17.19 -4.27 4.40
N CYS A 37 18.10 -3.30 4.57
CA CYS A 37 17.77 -1.88 4.49
C CYS A 37 17.21 -1.50 3.10
N GLU A 38 17.79 -2.02 2.02
CA GLU A 38 17.30 -1.81 0.66
C GLU A 38 15.88 -2.38 0.45
N LEU A 39 15.64 -3.63 0.91
CA LEU A 39 14.32 -4.24 0.83
C LEU A 39 13.27 -3.45 1.62
N MET A 40 13.63 -2.95 2.80
CA MET A 40 12.76 -2.11 3.62
C MET A 40 12.47 -0.76 2.94
N ALA A 41 13.48 -0.14 2.32
CA ALA A 41 13.31 1.10 1.56
C ALA A 41 12.38 0.88 0.35
N ARG A 42 12.57 -0.23 -0.37
CA ARG A 42 11.72 -0.63 -1.50
C ARG A 42 10.28 -0.88 -1.08
N PHE A 43 10.07 -1.50 0.08
CA PHE A 43 8.73 -1.70 0.65
C PHE A 43 8.05 -0.36 0.91
N ARG A 44 8.74 0.55 1.60
CA ARG A 44 8.23 1.90 1.89
C ARG A 44 7.85 2.64 0.60
N GLU A 45 8.70 2.60 -0.41
CA GLU A 45 8.45 3.26 -1.70
C GLU A 45 7.22 2.67 -2.41
N LYS A 46 7.10 1.34 -2.47
CA LYS A 46 5.95 0.67 -3.09
C LYS A 46 4.63 1.01 -2.39
N VAL A 47 4.62 0.98 -1.06
CA VAL A 47 3.44 1.37 -0.28
C VAL A 47 3.09 2.84 -0.53
N TRP A 48 4.08 3.74 -0.48
CA TRP A 48 3.84 5.16 -0.72
C TRP A 48 3.27 5.44 -2.11
N MET A 49 3.87 4.85 -3.15
CA MET A 49 3.38 4.99 -4.53
C MET A 49 1.94 4.48 -4.68
N HIS A 50 1.63 3.33 -4.08
CA HIS A 50 0.28 2.76 -4.11
C HIS A 50 -0.74 3.69 -3.43
N LEU A 51 -0.44 4.18 -2.22
CA LEU A 51 -1.33 5.08 -1.48
C LEU A 51 -1.55 6.42 -2.21
N VAL A 52 -0.49 7.00 -2.78
CA VAL A 52 -0.59 8.23 -3.58
C VAL A 52 -1.43 8.01 -4.82
N PHE A 53 -1.31 6.85 -5.46
CA PHE A 53 -2.10 6.53 -6.63
C PHE A 53 -3.59 6.38 -6.31
N GLU A 54 -3.94 5.60 -5.29
CA GLU A 54 -5.34 5.39 -4.91
C GLU A 54 -6.04 6.71 -4.53
N ASP A 55 -5.35 7.60 -3.80
CA ASP A 55 -5.82 8.94 -3.40
C ASP A 55 -6.15 9.81 -4.61
N ASN A 56 -5.31 9.77 -5.65
CA ASN A 56 -5.44 10.62 -6.84
C ASN A 56 -6.35 10.06 -7.94
N THR A 57 -6.85 8.83 -7.81
CA THR A 57 -7.60 8.17 -8.89
C THR A 57 -8.90 7.53 -8.42
N VAL A 58 -8.80 6.43 -7.67
CA VAL A 58 -9.93 5.54 -7.39
C VAL A 58 -10.86 6.12 -6.34
N TYR A 59 -10.34 6.65 -5.24
CA TYR A 59 -11.20 7.14 -4.16
C TYR A 59 -12.04 8.34 -4.60
N ALA A 60 -11.52 9.23 -5.46
CA ALA A 60 -12.28 10.38 -5.95
C ALA A 60 -13.55 9.98 -6.73
N GLU A 61 -13.49 8.88 -7.48
CA GLU A 61 -14.62 8.34 -8.23
C GLU A 61 -15.58 7.57 -7.30
N LEU A 62 -15.06 6.70 -6.45
CA LEU A 62 -15.89 5.89 -5.54
C LEU A 62 -16.61 6.72 -4.47
N LEU A 63 -16.00 7.81 -3.99
CA LEU A 63 -16.62 8.73 -3.03
C LEU A 63 -17.79 9.51 -3.63
N ARG A 64 -17.86 9.64 -4.96
CA ARG A 64 -18.94 10.30 -5.70
C ARG A 64 -19.99 9.32 -6.23
N HIS A 65 -19.85 8.03 -5.92
CA HIS A 65 -20.75 7.00 -6.40
C HIS A 65 -22.17 7.21 -5.84
N GLN A 66 -23.20 6.90 -6.64
CA GLN A 66 -24.60 7.12 -6.24
C GLN A 66 -25.08 6.16 -5.15
N ASP A 67 -24.45 4.98 -5.05
CA ASP A 67 -24.70 4.01 -3.99
C ASP A 67 -24.00 4.45 -2.69
N PRO A 68 -24.75 4.77 -1.61
CA PRO A 68 -24.17 5.18 -0.33
C PRO A 68 -23.22 4.13 0.26
N SER A 69 -23.49 2.84 0.08
CA SER A 69 -22.67 1.75 0.64
C SER A 69 -21.27 1.70 0.01
N VAL A 70 -21.19 1.99 -1.29
CA VAL A 70 -19.92 2.11 -2.02
C VAL A 70 -19.14 3.32 -1.53
N SER A 71 -19.81 4.47 -1.39
CA SER A 71 -19.16 5.71 -0.94
C SER A 71 -18.66 5.62 0.50
N GLU A 72 -19.38 4.92 1.38
CA GLU A 72 -19.00 4.69 2.77
C GLU A 72 -17.79 3.75 2.87
N THR A 73 -17.82 2.65 2.11
CA THR A 73 -16.69 1.73 2.02
C THR A 73 -15.44 2.46 1.53
N ALA A 74 -15.55 3.23 0.45
CA ALA A 74 -14.45 4.02 -0.10
C ALA A 74 -13.88 5.01 0.92
N ARG A 75 -14.73 5.65 1.72
CA ARG A 75 -14.31 6.58 2.78
C ARG A 75 -13.50 5.87 3.87
N ASN A 76 -13.96 4.72 4.35
CA ASN A 76 -13.26 3.96 5.39
C ASN A 76 -11.86 3.51 4.95
N TYR A 77 -11.73 3.05 3.69
CA TYR A 77 -10.44 2.67 3.11
C TYR A 77 -9.55 3.90 2.88
N HIS A 78 -10.09 5.00 2.37
CA HIS A 78 -9.37 6.25 2.18
C HIS A 78 -8.80 6.81 3.49
N ASP A 79 -9.59 6.82 4.56
CA ASP A 79 -9.13 7.29 5.88
C ASP A 79 -8.05 6.36 6.44
N SER A 80 -8.20 5.04 6.30
CA SER A 80 -7.16 4.08 6.69
C SER A 80 -5.85 4.31 5.93
N ALA A 81 -5.92 4.51 4.60
CA ALA A 81 -4.78 4.83 3.75
C ALA A 81 -4.08 6.13 4.18
N ARG A 82 -4.86 7.17 4.55
CA ARG A 82 -4.31 8.43 5.07
C ARG A 82 -3.56 8.25 6.38
N GLU A 83 -4.05 7.39 7.28
CA GLU A 83 -3.36 7.10 8.54
C GLU A 83 -2.04 6.35 8.32
N ILE A 84 -1.98 5.44 7.35
CA ILE A 84 -0.72 4.78 6.98
C ILE A 84 0.28 5.81 6.46
N ARG A 85 -0.15 6.74 5.60
CA ARG A 85 0.73 7.78 5.01
C ARG A 85 1.30 8.77 6.04
N LYS A 86 0.65 8.95 7.18
CA LYS A 86 1.13 9.86 8.25
C LYS A 86 2.23 9.25 9.11
N ARG A 87 2.45 7.94 9.04
CA ARG A 87 3.45 7.19 9.80
C ARG A 87 4.74 7.04 9.01
#